data_AF-A0A654BLP8-F1
#
_entry.id   AF-A0A654BLP8-F1
#
_cell.length_a   1.000
_cell.length_b   1.000
_cell.length_c   1.000
_cell.angle_alpha   90.00
_cell.angle_beta   90.00
_cell.angle_gamma   90.00
#
_symmetry.space_group_name_H-M   'P 1'
#
loop_
_entity.id
_entity.type
_entity.pdbx_description
1 polymer ?
#
loop_
_entity_poly.entity_id
_entity_poly.type
_entity_poly.pdbx_seq_one_letter_code
_entity_poly.pdbx_strand_id
1 'polypeptide(L)'
;MTWAAGFALLRRLWWAVPMIGLLAGLLLTRETLADRTATLKAERAAWSAEIAKAEQLRAAAETRFAVQQTTALTTFADRLANREPIILRSTDTVRTYAQTAAGRAACLPADRVLGLDALDAELFASDPPSAGRGEEALHGDADAPAAGR
;
A
#
# COMPACT_ATOMS: atom_id res chain seq x y z
N MET A 1 42.72 53.79 48.20
CA MET A 1 42.28 54.87 47.29
C MET A 1 41.07 55.55 47.92
N THR A 2 41.21 56.80 48.32
CA THR A 2 40.17 57.54 49.07
C THR A 2 38.99 57.85 48.17
N TRP A 3 37.77 57.66 48.68
CA TRP A 3 36.50 57.90 47.97
C TRP A 3 36.43 59.29 47.28
N ALA A 4 37.10 60.29 47.85
CA ALA A 4 37.21 61.64 47.30
C ALA A 4 37.91 61.70 45.92
N ALA A 5 38.93 60.87 45.67
CA ALA A 5 39.60 60.81 44.38
C ALA A 5 38.71 60.15 43.30
N GLY A 6 37.88 59.18 43.70
CA GLY A 6 36.89 58.55 42.82
C GLY A 6 35.81 59.52 42.37
N PHE A 7 35.27 60.34 43.28
CA PHE A 7 34.28 61.37 42.95
C PHE A 7 34.84 62.48 42.04
N ALA A 8 36.10 62.87 42.21
CA ALA A 8 36.75 63.87 41.36
C ALA A 8 36.91 63.39 39.90
N LEU A 9 37.24 62.11 39.70
CA LEU A 9 37.29 61.48 38.38
C LEU A 9 35.90 61.32 37.77
N LEU A 10 34.91 60.92 38.56
CA LEU A 10 33.52 60.75 38.12
C LEU A 10 32.93 62.08 37.62
N ARG A 11 33.18 63.19 38.31
CA ARG A 11 32.75 64.54 37.88
C ARG A 11 33.46 64.99 36.60
N ARG A 12 34.67 64.50 36.33
CA ARG A 12 35.46 64.86 35.14
C ARG A 12 35.11 64.02 33.91
N LEU A 13 34.70 62.77 34.10
CA LEU A 13 34.34 61.83 33.03
C LEU A 13 32.84 61.58 32.88
N TRP A 14 31.98 62.34 33.57
CA TRP A 14 30.52 62.15 33.51
C TRP A 14 29.94 62.20 32.08
N TRP A 15 30.55 62.99 31.19
CA TRP A 15 30.18 63.09 29.76
C TRP A 15 30.55 61.84 28.94
N ALA A 16 31.45 60.98 29.42
CA ALA A 16 31.80 59.72 28.78
C ALA A 16 30.82 58.59 29.13
N VAL A 17 30.04 58.74 30.21
CA VAL A 17 29.00 57.79 30.63
C VAL A 17 27.97 57.50 29.52
N PRO A 18 27.38 58.48 28.81
CA PRO A 18 26.45 58.19 27.71
C PRO A 18 27.13 57.45 26.55
N MET A 19 28.39 57.77 26.22
CA MET A 19 29.14 57.09 25.15
C MET A 19 29.43 55.62 25.51
N ILE A 20 29.81 55.35 26.75
CA ILE A 20 30.01 53.98 27.25
C ILE A 20 28.67 53.22 27.25
N GLY A 21 27.57 53.87 27.66
CA GLY A 21 26.23 53.28 27.60
C GLY A 21 25.81 52.92 26.18
N LEU A 22 26.07 53.79 25.20
CA LEU A 22 25.80 53.52 23.78
C LEU A 22 26.65 52.36 23.25
N LEU A 23 27.94 52.29 23.60
CA LEU A 23 28.81 51.19 23.20
C LEU A 23 28.36 49.86 23.81
N ALA A 24 27.99 49.85 25.10
CA ALA A 24 27.45 48.67 25.76
C ALA A 24 26.13 48.23 25.12
N GLY A 25 25.22 49.16 24.83
CA GLY A 25 23.97 48.89 24.12
C GLY A 25 24.20 48.33 22.72
N LEU A 26 25.18 48.85 21.97
CA LEU A 26 25.55 48.34 20.65
C LEU A 26 26.07 46.90 20.72
N LEU A 27 26.91 46.59 21.71
CA LEU A 27 27.45 45.24 21.89
C LEU A 27 26.33 44.24 22.23
N LEU A 28 25.47 44.58 23.20
CA LEU A 28 24.34 43.72 23.59
C LEU A 28 23.37 43.48 22.43
N THR A 29 23.05 44.51 21.65
CA THR A 29 22.18 44.37 20.48
C THR A 29 22.81 43.53 19.38
N ARG A 30 24.14 43.59 19.19
CA ARG A 30 24.85 42.74 18.24
C ARG A 30 24.87 41.27 18.67
N GLU A 31 25.11 40.98 19.94
CA GLU A 31 25.08 39.62 20.46
C GLU A 31 23.69 39.00 20.33
N THR A 32 22.66 39.73 20.76
CA THR A 32 21.27 39.24 20.63
C THR A 32 20.82 39.05 19.19
N LEU A 33 21.28 39.89 18.26
CA LEU A 33 21.06 39.68 16.83
C LEU A 33 21.82 38.46 16.31
N ALA A 34 23.09 38.28 16.70
CA ALA A 34 23.88 37.12 16.31
C ALA A 34 23.20 35.82 16.76
N ASP A 35 22.77 35.73 18.02
CA ASP A 35 22.06 34.58 18.57
C ASP A 35 20.78 34.27 17.82
N ARG A 36 19.93 35.27 17.58
CA ARG A 36 18.68 35.09 16.80
C ARG A 36 18.94 34.65 15.37
N THR A 37 19.98 35.18 14.74
CA THR A 37 20.33 34.75 13.38
C THR A 37 20.89 33.33 13.36
N ALA A 38 21.61 32.92 14.39
CA ALA A 38 22.13 31.57 14.54
C ALA A 38 20.99 30.57 14.76
N THR A 39 20.02 30.88 15.63
CA THR A 39 18.85 30.01 15.87
C THR A 39 17.99 29.88 14.61
N LEU A 40 17.67 30.99 13.94
CA LEU A 40 16.88 30.94 12.70
C LEU A 40 17.60 30.17 11.57
N LYS A 41 18.93 30.25 11.50
CA LYS A 41 19.71 29.44 10.54
C LYS A 41 19.65 27.95 10.90
N ALA A 42 19.78 27.61 12.18
CA ALA A 42 19.70 26.23 12.65
C ALA A 42 18.31 25.64 12.40
N GLU A 43 17.24 26.40 12.70
CA GLU A 43 15.86 25.99 12.41
C GLU A 43 15.66 25.78 10.92
N ARG A 44 16.04 26.74 10.05
CA ARG A 44 15.90 26.58 8.60
C ARG A 44 16.67 25.37 8.07
N ALA A 45 17.85 25.09 8.60
CA ALA A 45 18.64 23.92 8.23
C ALA A 45 17.97 22.61 8.68
N ALA A 46 17.35 22.58 9.87
CA ALA A 46 16.59 21.43 10.33
C ALA A 46 15.36 21.19 9.45
N TRP A 47 14.57 22.24 9.18
CA TRP A 47 13.41 22.19 8.30
C TRP A 47 13.76 21.73 6.88
N SER A 48 14.84 22.26 6.28
CA SER A 48 15.26 21.83 4.94
C SER A 48 15.75 20.38 4.92
N ALA A 49 16.44 19.93 5.97
CA ALA A 49 16.84 18.53 6.10
C ALA A 49 15.62 17.59 6.24
N GLU A 50 14.57 18.01 6.95
CA GLU A 50 13.32 17.24 7.05
C GLU A 50 12.58 17.17 5.70
N ILE A 51 12.51 18.28 4.96
CA ILE A 51 11.93 18.30 3.61
C ILE A 51 12.70 17.35 2.69
N ALA A 52 14.04 17.42 2.69
CA ALA A 52 14.88 16.55 1.87
C ALA A 52 14.69 15.07 2.21
N LYS A 53 14.57 14.72 3.50
CA LYS A 53 14.24 13.35 3.93
C LYS A 53 12.85 12.93 3.45
N ALA A 54 11.85 13.80 3.55
CA ALA A 54 10.50 13.51 3.09
C ALA A 54 10.45 13.29 1.57
N GLU A 55 11.18 14.09 0.79
CA GLU A 55 11.31 13.91 -0.66
C GLU A 55 11.99 12.60 -1.02
N GLN A 56 13.06 12.22 -0.31
CA GLN A 56 13.72 10.91 -0.48
C GLN A 56 12.75 9.76 -0.20
N LEU A 57 11.94 9.86 0.87
CA LEU A 57 10.94 8.84 1.19
C LEU A 57 9.85 8.74 0.11
N ARG A 58 9.40 9.87 -0.45
CA ARG A 58 8.44 9.89 -1.57
C ARG A 58 9.01 9.22 -2.82
N ALA A 59 10.22 9.61 -3.24
CA ALA A 59 10.89 8.98 -4.38
C ALA A 59 11.13 7.48 -4.17
N ALA A 60 11.51 7.06 -2.96
CA ALA A 60 11.65 5.65 -2.60
C ALA A 60 10.30 4.91 -2.63
N ALA A 61 9.21 5.55 -2.23
CA ALA A 61 7.86 4.96 -2.30
C ALA A 61 7.39 4.82 -3.76
N GLU A 62 7.62 5.82 -4.61
CA GLU A 62 7.28 5.79 -6.04
C GLU A 62 8.02 4.67 -6.77
N THR A 63 9.32 4.53 -6.54
CA THR A 63 10.12 3.45 -7.13
C THR A 63 9.65 2.07 -6.67
N ARG A 64 9.35 1.89 -5.37
CA ARG A 64 8.79 0.63 -4.85
C ARG A 64 7.43 0.31 -5.47
N PHE A 65 6.57 1.32 -5.63
CA PHE A 65 5.25 1.12 -6.22
C PHE A 65 5.35 0.72 -7.70
N ALA A 66 6.25 1.34 -8.47
CA ALA A 66 6.51 0.95 -9.84
C ALA A 66 7.01 -0.51 -9.95
N VAL A 67 7.94 -0.93 -9.07
CA VAL A 67 8.43 -2.31 -9.01
C VAL A 67 7.33 -3.29 -8.61
N GLN A 68 6.45 -2.92 -7.67
CA GLN A 68 5.33 -3.77 -7.27
C GLN A 68 4.34 -3.98 -8.43
N GLN A 69 4.04 -2.93 -9.20
CA GLN A 69 3.17 -3.06 -10.38
C GLN A 69 3.75 -3.98 -11.43
N THR A 70 5.03 -3.80 -11.80
CA THR A 70 5.68 -4.66 -12.80
C THR A 70 5.76 -6.10 -12.33
N THR A 71 6.10 -6.33 -11.05
CA THR A 71 6.14 -7.67 -10.44
C THR A 71 4.76 -8.34 -10.43
N ALA A 72 3.70 -7.58 -10.15
CA ALA A 72 2.34 -8.12 -10.18
C ALA A 72 1.93 -8.56 -11.59
N LEU A 73 2.26 -7.75 -12.61
CA LEU A 73 1.99 -8.07 -14.01
C LEU A 73 2.78 -9.29 -14.49
N THR A 74 4.07 -9.40 -14.17
CA THR A 74 4.88 -10.56 -14.53
C THR A 74 4.34 -11.82 -13.85
N THR A 75 4.03 -11.75 -12.56
CA THR A 75 3.47 -12.89 -11.81
C THR A 75 2.11 -13.34 -12.37
N PHE A 76 1.29 -12.41 -12.87
CA PHE A 76 0.04 -12.76 -13.52
C PHE A 76 0.27 -13.43 -14.87
N ALA A 77 1.17 -12.89 -15.70
CA ALA A 77 1.55 -13.46 -16.98
C ALA A 77 2.13 -14.88 -16.81
N ASP A 78 3.00 -15.09 -15.82
CA ASP A 78 3.57 -16.40 -15.51
C ASP A 78 2.49 -17.41 -15.08
N ARG A 79 1.53 -16.97 -14.24
CA ARG A 79 0.40 -17.83 -13.86
C ARG A 79 -0.49 -18.19 -15.05
N LEU A 80 -0.69 -17.27 -15.99
CA LEU A 80 -1.46 -17.54 -17.20
C LEU A 80 -0.72 -18.52 -18.11
N ALA A 81 0.56 -18.27 -18.39
CA ALA A 81 1.41 -19.14 -19.22
C ALA A 81 1.49 -20.57 -18.66
N ASN A 82 1.53 -20.72 -17.33
CA ASN A 82 1.52 -22.05 -16.70
C ASN A 82 0.16 -22.77 -16.80
N ARG A 83 -0.95 -22.03 -16.89
CA ARG A 83 -2.32 -22.61 -16.95
C ARG A 83 -2.79 -22.86 -18.37
N GLU A 84 -2.37 -22.04 -19.33
CA GLU A 84 -2.73 -22.16 -20.74
C GLU A 84 -2.60 -23.58 -21.31
N PRO A 85 -1.47 -24.31 -21.14
CA PRO A 85 -1.35 -25.66 -21.69
C PRO A 85 -2.30 -26.67 -21.02
N ILE A 86 -2.67 -26.45 -19.76
CA ILE A 86 -3.64 -27.30 -19.05
C ILE A 86 -5.04 -27.05 -19.61
N ILE A 87 -5.41 -25.78 -19.79
CA ILE A 87 -6.71 -25.37 -20.35
C ILE A 87 -6.86 -25.91 -21.78
N LEU A 88 -5.83 -25.77 -22.62
CA LEU A 88 -5.85 -26.30 -23.98
C LEU A 88 -5.97 -27.83 -23.97
N ARG A 89 -5.15 -28.53 -23.16
CA ARG A 89 -5.21 -29.98 -23.05
C ARG A 89 -6.57 -30.46 -22.55
N SER A 90 -7.14 -29.85 -21.51
CA SER A 90 -8.45 -30.25 -20.98
C SER A 90 -9.54 -30.03 -22.03
N THR A 91 -9.52 -28.89 -22.72
CA THR A 91 -10.49 -28.58 -23.77
C THR A 91 -10.41 -29.56 -24.93
N ASP A 92 -9.20 -29.88 -25.39
CA ASP A 92 -9.00 -30.85 -26.47
C ASP A 92 -9.38 -32.27 -26.03
N THR A 93 -9.11 -32.65 -24.79
CA THR A 93 -9.55 -33.96 -24.26
C THR A 93 -11.07 -34.07 -24.22
N VAL A 94 -11.78 -33.03 -23.77
CA VAL A 94 -13.25 -33.00 -23.78
C VAL A 94 -13.78 -33.05 -25.21
N ARG A 95 -13.21 -32.27 -26.13
CA ARG A 95 -13.60 -32.29 -27.54
C ARG A 95 -13.40 -33.67 -28.17
N THR A 96 -12.27 -34.30 -27.91
CA THR A 96 -11.94 -35.64 -28.42
C THR A 96 -12.88 -36.69 -27.84
N TYR A 97 -13.15 -36.63 -26.53
CA TYR A 97 -14.11 -37.52 -25.88
C TYR A 97 -15.53 -37.36 -26.45
N ALA A 98 -15.99 -36.12 -26.63
CA ALA A 98 -17.30 -35.81 -27.19
C ALA A 98 -17.50 -36.34 -28.63
N GLN A 99 -16.43 -36.58 -29.39
CA GLN A 99 -16.52 -37.19 -30.73
C GLN A 99 -16.68 -38.72 -30.68
N THR A 100 -16.33 -39.37 -29.57
CA THR A 100 -16.48 -40.82 -29.40
C THR A 100 -17.96 -41.23 -29.31
N ALA A 101 -18.26 -42.51 -29.57
CA ALA A 101 -19.63 -43.02 -29.45
C ALA A 101 -20.20 -42.90 -28.03
N ALA A 102 -19.35 -43.03 -27.01
CA ALA A 102 -19.75 -42.85 -25.61
C ALA A 102 -20.02 -41.38 -25.27
N GLY A 103 -19.20 -40.45 -25.77
CA GLY A 103 -19.39 -39.00 -25.55
C GLY A 103 -20.51 -38.37 -26.40
N ARG A 104 -20.87 -38.98 -27.54
CA ARG A 104 -22.04 -38.59 -28.36
C ARG A 104 -23.36 -39.16 -27.88
N ALA A 105 -23.33 -40.09 -26.92
CA ALA A 105 -24.55 -40.55 -26.29
C ALA A 105 -25.22 -39.34 -25.62
N ALA A 106 -26.50 -39.10 -25.91
CA ALA A 106 -27.26 -38.08 -25.20
C ALA A 106 -27.12 -38.34 -23.69
N CYS A 107 -26.93 -37.28 -22.89
CA CYS A 107 -27.03 -37.38 -21.44
C CYS A 107 -28.27 -38.22 -21.12
N LEU A 108 -28.10 -39.21 -20.24
CA LEU A 108 -29.14 -40.18 -19.94
C LEU A 108 -30.48 -39.46 -19.71
N PRO A 109 -31.61 -40.01 -20.19
CA PRO A 109 -32.92 -39.40 -19.98
C PRO A 109 -33.13 -39.12 -18.49
N ALA A 110 -33.83 -38.03 -18.16
CA ALA A 110 -34.00 -37.52 -16.80
C ALA A 110 -34.45 -38.63 -15.81
N ASP A 111 -35.25 -39.57 -16.29
CA ASP A 111 -35.75 -40.75 -15.59
C ASP A 111 -34.63 -41.65 -15.04
N ARG A 112 -33.48 -41.75 -15.73
CA ARG A 112 -32.29 -42.48 -15.25
C ARG A 112 -31.45 -41.69 -14.26
N VAL A 113 -31.47 -40.37 -14.34
CA VAL A 113 -30.81 -39.50 -13.35
C VAL A 113 -31.57 -39.59 -12.02
N LEU A 114 -32.91 -39.54 -12.07
CA LEU A 114 -33.78 -39.79 -10.92
C LEU A 114 -33.58 -41.18 -10.31
N GLY A 115 -33.30 -42.19 -11.14
CA GLY A 115 -32.96 -43.53 -10.66
C GLY A 115 -31.60 -43.60 -9.96
N LEU A 116 -30.61 -42.80 -10.38
CA LEU A 116 -29.32 -42.68 -9.70
C LEU A 116 -29.44 -41.88 -8.41
N ASP A 117 -30.22 -40.81 -8.39
CA ASP A 117 -30.50 -40.04 -7.17
C ASP A 117 -31.25 -40.90 -6.13
N ALA A 118 -32.19 -41.74 -6.58
CA ALA A 118 -32.86 -42.72 -5.74
C ALA A 118 -31.89 -43.79 -5.20
N LEU A 119 -30.97 -44.28 -6.04
CA LEU A 119 -29.95 -45.25 -5.63
C LEU A 119 -28.92 -44.65 -4.67
N ASP A 120 -28.57 -43.38 -4.86
CA ASP A 120 -27.69 -42.61 -3.96
C ASP A 120 -28.37 -42.39 -2.61
N ALA A 121 -29.65 -42.01 -2.63
CA ALA A 121 -30.47 -41.88 -1.43
C ALA A 121 -30.61 -43.22 -0.68
N GLU A 122 -30.75 -44.35 -1.38
CA GLU A 122 -30.77 -45.69 -0.78
C GLU A 122 -29.40 -46.08 -0.20
N LEU A 123 -28.31 -45.80 -0.91
CA LEU A 123 -26.96 -46.15 -0.50
C LEU A 123 -26.53 -45.35 0.75
N PHE A 124 -26.98 -44.10 0.86
CA PHE A 124 -26.67 -43.20 1.97
C PHE A 124 -27.82 -43.05 2.99
N ALA A 125 -28.88 -43.86 2.89
CA ALA A 125 -30.04 -43.81 3.79
C ALA A 125 -29.70 -44.04 5.28
N SER A 126 -28.55 -44.67 5.54
CA SER A 126 -28.08 -45.02 6.90
C SER A 126 -27.03 -44.06 7.44
N ASP A 127 -26.52 -43.14 6.60
CA ASP A 127 -25.49 -42.21 7.01
C ASP A 127 -26.11 -41.06 7.81
N PRO A 128 -25.49 -40.65 8.94
CA PRO A 128 -25.94 -39.46 9.66
C PRO A 128 -25.81 -38.25 8.73
N PRO A 129 -26.74 -37.27 8.78
CA PRO A 129 -26.73 -36.13 7.88
C PRO A 129 -25.41 -35.38 8.03
N SER A 130 -24.51 -35.57 7.05
CA SER A 130 -23.27 -34.82 6.99
C SER A 130 -23.63 -33.38 6.66
N ALA A 131 -23.49 -32.48 7.62
CA ALA A 131 -23.61 -31.05 7.38
C ALA A 131 -22.54 -30.65 6.36
N GLY A 132 -22.96 -30.25 5.16
CA GLY A 132 -22.10 -29.61 4.17
C GLY A 132 -21.68 -30.49 2.99
N ARG A 133 -22.63 -31.11 2.29
CA ARG A 133 -22.44 -31.41 0.86
C ARG A 133 -23.11 -30.26 0.10
N GLY A 134 -22.29 -29.50 -0.63
CA GLY A 134 -22.62 -28.15 -1.08
C GLY A 134 -23.87 -28.06 -1.94
N GLU A 135 -24.92 -27.47 -1.37
CA GLU A 135 -25.98 -26.78 -2.11
C GLU A 135 -25.52 -25.39 -2.57
N GLU A 136 -24.25 -25.22 -2.95
CA GLU A 136 -23.91 -24.18 -3.92
C GLU A 136 -24.15 -24.77 -5.32
N ALA A 137 -25.41 -25.12 -5.57
CA ALA A 137 -25.87 -25.35 -6.92
C ALA A 137 -25.59 -24.05 -7.67
N LEU A 138 -24.66 -24.09 -8.63
CA LEU A 138 -24.47 -22.99 -9.57
C LEU A 138 -25.86 -22.60 -10.07
N HIS A 139 -26.31 -21.41 -9.70
CA HIS A 139 -27.49 -20.81 -10.29
C HIS A 139 -27.25 -20.81 -11.81
N GLY A 140 -27.98 -21.65 -12.54
CA GLY A 140 -28.06 -21.54 -13.98
C GLY A 140 -28.63 -20.17 -14.28
N ASP A 141 -27.86 -19.34 -14.99
CA ASP A 141 -28.37 -18.10 -15.56
C ASP A 141 -29.62 -18.44 -16.37
N ALA A 142 -30.80 -18.11 -15.82
CA ALA A 142 -32.10 -18.40 -16.40
C ALA A 142 -32.37 -17.63 -17.71
N ASP A 143 -31.44 -16.76 -18.11
CA ASP A 143 -31.57 -15.85 -19.26
C ASP A 143 -30.56 -16.12 -20.39
N ALA A 144 -29.83 -17.24 -20.39
CA ALA A 144 -28.98 -17.57 -21.54
C ALA A 144 -29.85 -17.94 -22.76
N PRO A 145 -29.88 -17.13 -23.85
CA PRO A 145 -30.70 -17.44 -25.01
C PRO A 145 -30.17 -18.69 -25.72
N ALA A 146 -31.09 -19.53 -26.19
CA ALA A 146 -30.77 -20.71 -26.98
C ALA A 146 -29.94 -20.32 -28.22
N ALA A 147 -28.66 -20.69 -28.24
CA ALA A 147 -27.80 -20.52 -29.40
C ALA A 147 -28.25 -21.51 -30.49
N GLY A 148 -29.16 -21.05 -31.34
CA GLY A 148 -29.54 -21.73 -32.57
C GLY A 148 -28.60 -21.35 -33.73
N ARG A 149 -27.93 -22.35 -34.30
CA ARG A 149 -28.01 -22.68 -35.73
C ARG A 149 -27.39 -24.03 -36.03
#